data_AF-A0A349B9H3-F1
#
_entry.id   AF-A0A349B9H3-F1
#
_cell.length_a   1.000
_cell.length_b   1.000
_cell.length_c   1.000
_cell.angle_alpha   90.00
_cell.angle_beta   90.00
_cell.angle_gamma   90.00
#
_symmetry.space_group_name_H-M   'P 1'
#
loop_
_entity.id
_entity.type
_entity.pdbx_description
1 polymer ?
#
loop_
_entity_poly.entity_id
_entity_poly.type
_entity_poly.pdbx_seq_one_letter_code
_entity_poly.pdbx_strand_id
1 'polypeptide(L)' 'GRRVLEVLVDACRDAAASLVLVTHNAAIAPMADRILHLRDGRIDRQQKPRRRKEPAELTW' A
#
# COMPACT_ATOMS: atom_id res chain seq x y z
N GLY A 1 3.75 -7.54 -11.55
CA GLY A 1 3.09 -6.89 -10.41
C GLY A 1 3.28 -5.39 -10.40
N ARG A 2 4.52 -4.90 -10.31
CA ARG A 2 4.86 -3.47 -10.17
C ARG A 2 4.09 -2.49 -11.07
N ARG A 3 4.00 -2.78 -12.38
CA ARG A 3 3.26 -1.94 -13.35
C ARG A 3 1.78 -1.73 -12.97
N VAL A 4 1.14 -2.74 -12.38
CA VAL A 4 -0.26 -2.62 -11.93
C VAL A 4 -0.36 -1.68 -10.74
N LEU A 5 0.59 -1.74 -9.80
CA LEU A 5 0.62 -0.85 -8.65
C LEU A 5 0.86 0.61 -9.07
N GLU A 6 1.73 0.84 -10.06
CA GLU A 6 1.94 2.17 -10.65
C GLU A 6 0.62 2.72 -11.20
N VAL A 7 -0.07 1.96 -12.05
CA VAL A 7 -1.35 2.38 -12.65
C VAL A 7 -2.41 2.65 -11.59
N LEU A 8 -2.53 1.82 -10.55
CA LEU A 8 -3.51 2.05 -9.47
C LEU A 8 -3.21 3.33 -8.68
N VAL A 9 -1.94 3.58 -8.37
CA VAL A 9 -1.53 4.78 -7.64
C VAL A 9 -1.79 6.03 -8.47
N ASP A 10 -1.41 6.02 -9.75
CA ASP A 10 -1.58 7.17 -10.63
C ASP A 10 -3.06 7.45 -10.90
N ALA A 11 -3.87 6.41 -11.16
CA ALA A 11 -5.31 6.57 -11.34
C ALA A 11 -5.99 7.16 -10.09
N CYS A 12 -5.60 6.75 -8.88
CA CYS A 12 -6.14 7.33 -7.64
C CYS A 12 -5.67 8.77 -7.43
N ARG A 13 -4.42 9.12 -7.79
CA ARG A 13 -3.92 10.50 -7.73
C ARG A 13 -4.70 11.40 -8.69
N ASP A 14 -4.87 10.98 -9.93
CA ASP A 14 -5.58 11.73 -10.98
C ASP A 14 -7.05 11.94 -10.64
N ALA A 15 -7.68 10.92 -10.04
CA ALA A 15 -9.08 10.98 -9.62
C ALA A 15 -9.31 11.65 -8.25
N ALA A 16 -8.26 12.14 -7.58
CA ALA A 16 -8.32 12.60 -6.19
C ALA A 16 -9.01 11.60 -5.24
N ALA A 17 -8.76 10.32 -5.44
CA ALA A 17 -9.39 9.20 -4.74
C ALA A 17 -8.42 8.52 -3.75
N SER A 18 -8.99 7.76 -2.81
CA SER A 18 -8.21 6.95 -1.87
C SER A 18 -8.02 5.52 -2.39
N LEU A 19 -6.78 5.01 -2.33
CA LEU A 19 -6.46 3.60 -2.65
C LEU A 19 -6.42 2.77 -1.37
N VAL A 20 -7.30 1.77 -1.26
CA VAL A 20 -7.23 0.73 -0.22
C VAL A 20 -6.76 -0.56 -0.87
N LEU A 21 -5.57 -1.02 -0.50
CA LEU A 21 -4.96 -2.23 -1.02
C LEU A 21 -4.93 -3.33 0.05
N VAL A 22 -5.54 -4.47 -0.25
CA VAL A 22 -5.44 -5.69 0.56
C VAL A 22 -4.43 -6.62 -0.08
N THR A 23 -3.40 -7.02 0.66
CA THR A 23 -2.34 -7.89 0.14
C THR A 23 -1.79 -8.79 1.24
N HIS A 24 -1.41 -10.02 0.86
CA HIS A 24 -0.63 -10.92 1.70
C HIS A 24 0.89 -10.71 1.53
N ASN A 25 1.31 -9.96 0.50
CA ASN A 25 2.71 -9.64 0.28
C ASN A 25 3.11 -8.39 1.06
N ALA A 26 3.75 -8.59 2.21
CA ALA A 26 4.21 -7.52 3.08
C ALA A 26 5.24 -6.59 2.42
N ALA A 27 5.95 -7.03 1.37
CA ALA A 27 6.91 -6.18 0.66
C ALA A 27 6.25 -5.00 -0.06
N ILE A 28 4.94 -5.06 -0.33
CA ILE A 28 4.18 -3.95 -0.96
C ILE A 28 3.77 -2.90 0.08
N ALA A 29 3.57 -3.29 1.34
CA ALA A 29 3.02 -2.43 2.39
C ALA A 29 3.74 -1.08 2.57
N PRO A 30 5.08 -0.95 2.43
CA PRO A 30 5.77 0.34 2.54
C PRO A 30 5.34 1.40 1.50
N MET A 31 4.60 1.01 0.45
CA MET A 31 3.97 1.94 -0.51
C MET A 31 2.71 2.61 0.04
N ALA A 32 2.16 2.17 1.17
CA ALA A 32 0.96 2.78 1.73
C ALA A 32 1.30 3.92 2.69
N ASP A 33 0.44 4.94 2.77
CA ASP A 33 0.53 5.98 3.79
C ASP A 33 0.19 5.45 5.19
N ARG A 34 -0.63 4.41 5.25
CA ARG A 34 -1.02 3.69 6.47
C ARG A 34 -1.04 2.20 6.20
N ILE A 35 -0.43 1.43 7.07
CA ILE A 35 -0.40 -0.03 7.01
C ILE A 35 -1.22 -0.56 8.18
N LEU A 36 -2.27 -1.30 7.88
CA LEU A 36 -3.15 -1.94 8.87
C LEU A 36 -2.97 -3.45 8.78
N HIS A 37 -2.56 -4.07 9.87
CA HIS A 37 -2.49 -5.53 9.99
C HIS A 37 -3.80 -6.03 10.58
N LEU A 38 -4.50 -6.88 9.83
CA LEU A 38 -5.71 -7.54 10.28
C LEU A 38 -5.39 -8.93 10.82
N ARG A 39 -6.00 -9.30 11.94
CA ARG A 39 -5.99 -10.63 12.56
C ARG A 39 -7.34 -10.88 13.20
N ASP A 40 -7.95 -12.03 12.93
CA ASP A 40 -9.23 -12.45 13.53
C ASP A 40 -10.34 -11.38 13.46
N GLY A 41 -10.47 -10.74 12.29
CA GLY A 41 -11.48 -9.71 12.03
C GLY A 41 -11.22 -8.36 12.72
N ARG A 42 -10.07 -8.18 13.37
CA ARG A 42 -9.68 -6.95 14.08
C ARG A 42 -8.39 -6.35 13.52
N ILE A 43 -8.24 -5.04 13.69
CA ILE A 43 -6.95 -4.38 13.45
C ILE A 43 -6.05 -4.69 14.66
N ASP A 44 -5.04 -5.51 14.43
CA ASP A 44 -4.06 -5.94 15.44
C ASP A 44 -2.91 -4.93 15.57
N ARG A 45 -2.53 -4.29 14.46
CA ARG A 45 -1.45 -3.30 14.42
C ARG A 45 -1.67 -2.25 13.34
N GLN A 46 -1.34 -1.00 13.66
CA GLN A 46 -1.23 0.09 12.69
C GLN A 46 0.21 0.60 12.63
N GLN A 47 0.71 0.86 11.41
CA GLN A 47 2.01 1.46 11.17
C GLN A 47 1.87 2.62 10.19
N LYS A 48 2.67 3.66 10.39
CA LYS A 48 2.86 4.75 9.43
C LYS A 48 4.33 4.75 9.00
N PRO A 49 4.66 4.39 7.76
CA PRO A 49 6.05 4.41 7.31
C PRO A 49 6.60 5.84 7.37
N ARG A 50 7.89 5.96 7.72
CA ARG A 50 8.58 7.27 7.76
C ARG A 50 8.59 7.96 6.39
N ARG A 51 8.74 7.17 5.34
CA ARG A 51 8.66 7.59 3.94
C ARG A 51 7.91 6.51 3.15
N ARG A 52 6.89 6.92 2.42
CA ARG A 52 6.22 6.06 1.44
C ARG A 52 7.23 5.63 0.37
N LYS A 53 7.28 4.35 0.04
CA LYS A 53 8.05 3.87 -1.12
C LYS A 53 7.23 4.04 -2.39
N GLU A 54 7.87 4.46 -3.47
CA GLU A 54 7.23 4.38 -4.79
C GLU A 54 7.21 2.92 -5.29
N PRO A 55 6.26 2.52 -6.15
CA PRO A 55 6.19 1.16 -6.69
C PRO A 55 7.53 0.65 -7.26
N ALA A 56 8.31 1.54 -7.88
CA ALA A 56 9.63 1.29 -8.43
C ALA A 56 10.67 0.84 -7.38
N GLU A 57 10.53 1.28 -6.13
CA GLU A 57 11.44 0.99 -5.02
C GLU A 57 11.09 -0.30 -4.28
N LEU A 58 9.98 -0.96 -4.66
CA LEU A 58 9.54 -2.20 -4.04
C LEU A 58 10.37 -3.36 -4.55
N THR A 59 11.02 -4.06 -3.63
CA THR A 59 11.74 -5.32 -3.88
C THR A 59 10.89 -6.46 -3.33
N TRP A 60 10.58 -7.44 -4.17
CA TRP A 60 9.85 -8.65 -3.79
C TRP A 60 10.61 -9.89 -4.25
#